data_AF-V6ME36-F1
#
_entry.id   AF-V6ME36-F1
#
_cell.length_a   1.000
_cell.length_b   1.000
_cell.length_c   1.000
_cell.angle_alpha   90.00
_cell.angle_beta   90.00
_cell.angle_gamma   90.00
#
_symmetry.space_group_name_H-M   'P 1'
#
loop_
_entity.id
_entity.type
_entity.pdbx_description
1 polymer ?
#
loop_
_entity_poly.entity_id
_entity_poly.type
_entity_poly.pdbx_seq_one_letter_code
_entity_poly.pdbx_strand_id
1 'polypeptide(L)' 'MEKKKTVFDAGNMHHQMLAGIMTMFVDDFGSTPRELLELMESAKRETWHALQEIAKEKRLSDEV' A
#
# COMPACT_ATOMS: atom_id res chain seq x y z
N MET A 1 21.53 -1.52 -21.87
CA MET A 1 20.18 -1.76 -21.31
C MET A 1 20.19 -1.32 -19.87
N GLU A 2 19.58 -0.19 -19.53
CA GLU A 2 19.32 0.15 -18.14
C GLU A 2 18.34 -0.89 -17.57
N LYS A 3 18.76 -1.68 -16.58
CA LYS A 3 17.84 -2.50 -15.80
C LYS A 3 16.93 -1.53 -15.04
N LYS A 4 15.67 -1.37 -15.48
CA LYS A 4 14.64 -0.71 -14.67
C LYS A 4 14.65 -1.38 -13.30
N LYS A 5 15.08 -0.64 -12.28
CA LYS A 5 15.07 -1.08 -10.89
C LYS A 5 13.63 -1.50 -10.57
N THR A 6 13.43 -2.76 -10.21
CA THR A 6 12.10 -3.22 -9.78
C THR A 6 11.68 -2.36 -8.61
N VAL A 7 10.47 -1.81 -8.66
CA VAL A 7 9.94 -0.97 -7.57
C VAL A 7 9.82 -1.81 -6.29
N PHE A 8 9.57 -3.11 -6.43
CA PHE A 8 9.57 -4.05 -5.31
C PHE A 8 11.00 -4.39 -4.84
N ASP A 9 11.25 -4.22 -3.54
CA ASP A 9 12.47 -4.60 -2.85
C ASP A 9 12.18 -5.68 -1.79
N ALA A 10 12.68 -6.90 -2.03
CA ALA A 10 12.50 -8.02 -1.11
C ALA A 10 13.29 -7.87 0.20
N GLY A 11 14.28 -6.95 0.28
CA GLY A 11 14.97 -6.61 1.52
C GLY A 11 14.22 -5.58 2.38
N ASN A 12 13.17 -4.94 1.84
CA ASN A 12 12.40 -3.93 2.55
C ASN A 12 11.22 -4.57 3.32
N MET A 13 11.20 -4.38 4.64
CA MET A 13 10.18 -4.96 5.52
C MET A 13 8.75 -4.54 5.16
N HIS A 14 8.53 -3.29 4.71
CA HIS A 14 7.20 -2.83 4.31
C HIS A 14 6.70 -3.55 3.05
N HIS A 15 7.62 -3.84 2.12
CA HIS A 15 7.29 -4.57 0.90
C HIS A 15 7.00 -6.04 1.20
N GLN A 16 7.77 -6.65 2.10
CA GLN A 16 7.50 -8.01 2.58
C GLN A 16 6.13 -8.10 3.27
N MET A 17 5.81 -7.12 4.13
CA MET A 17 4.52 -7.08 4.82
C MET A 17 3.35 -6.92 3.83
N LEU A 18 3.47 -6.01 2.85
CA LEU A 18 2.48 -5.86 1.79
C LEU A 18 2.33 -7.16 0.99
N ALA A 19 3.44 -7.80 0.61
CA ALA A 19 3.40 -9.08 -0.11
C ALA A 19 2.69 -10.16 0.71
N GLY A 20 3.00 -10.30 2.00
CA GLY A 20 2.34 -11.28 2.88
C GLY A 20 0.83 -11.05 3.01
N ILE A 21 0.40 -9.79 3.16
CA ILE A 21 -1.02 -9.45 3.19
C ILE A 21 -1.68 -9.80 1.85
N MET A 22 -1.05 -9.44 0.73
CA MET A 22 -1.57 -9.76 -0.60
C MET A 22 -1.70 -11.28 -0.81
N THR A 23 -0.73 -12.07 -0.33
CA THR A 23 -0.79 -13.54 -0.36
C THR A 23 -1.96 -14.07 0.45
N MET A 24 -2.21 -13.57 1.67
CA MET A 24 -3.36 -13.98 2.49
C MET A 24 -4.70 -13.74 1.77
N PHE A 25 -4.85 -12.62 1.05
CA PHE A 25 -6.07 -12.37 0.28
C PHE A 25 -6.28 -13.37 -0.85
N VAL A 26 -5.20 -13.83 -1.49
CA VAL A 26 -5.28 -14.80 -2.58
C VAL A 26 -5.47 -16.22 -2.05
N ASP A 27 -4.64 -16.63 -1.10
CA ASP A 27 -4.55 -18.01 -0.65
C ASP A 27 -5.61 -18.36 0.40
N ASP A 28 -5.89 -17.45 1.35
CA ASP A 28 -6.82 -17.71 2.46
C ASP A 28 -8.23 -17.19 2.19
N PHE A 29 -8.36 -16.03 1.52
CA PHE A 29 -9.67 -15.44 1.18
C PHE A 29 -10.14 -15.76 -0.25
N GLY A 30 -9.32 -16.44 -1.05
CA GLY A 30 -9.68 -16.89 -2.39
C GLY A 30 -9.87 -15.77 -3.41
N SER A 31 -9.36 -14.56 -3.13
CA SER A 31 -9.42 -13.45 -4.08
C SER A 31 -8.51 -13.72 -5.27
N THR A 32 -8.94 -13.37 -6.47
CA THR A 32 -8.00 -13.33 -7.60
C THR A 32 -7.02 -12.15 -7.43
N PRO A 33 -5.80 -12.22 -8.00
CA PRO A 33 -4.89 -11.09 -7.99
C PRO A 33 -5.50 -9.80 -8.58
N ARG A 34 -6.44 -9.94 -9.52
CA ARG A 34 -7.16 -8.81 -10.11
C ARG A 34 -8.09 -8.13 -9.12
N GLU A 35 -8.95 -8.90 -8.45
CA GLU A 35 -9.89 -8.37 -7.46
C GLU A 35 -9.17 -7.71 -6.29
N LEU A 36 -8.05 -8.30 -5.84
CA LEU A 36 -7.21 -7.71 -4.81
C LEU A 36 -6.64 -6.34 -5.24
N LEU A 37 -6.14 -6.22 -6.47
CA LEU A 37 -5.63 -4.95 -6.99
C LEU A 37 -6.76 -3.91 -7.14
N GLU A 38 -7.96 -4.32 -7.56
CA GLU A 38 -9.13 -3.44 -7.64
C GLU A 38 -9.56 -2.93 -6.26
N LEU A 39 -9.55 -3.82 -5.25
CA LEU A 39 -9.80 -3.47 -3.85
C LEU A 39 -8.76 -2.48 -3.32
N MET A 40 -7.48 -2.73 -3.54
CA MET A 40 -6.40 -1.82 -3.13
C MET A 40 -6.54 -0.45 -3.79
N GLU A 41 -6.89 -0.39 -5.07
CA GLU A 41 -7.13 0.85 -5.77
C GLU A 41 -8.33 1.62 -5.22
N SER A 42 -9.43 0.94 -4.85
CA SER A 42 -10.58 1.59 -4.18
C SER A 42 -10.21 2.11 -2.80
N ALA A 43 -9.59 1.26 -1.98
CA ALA A 43 -9.14 1.62 -0.64
C ALA A 43 -8.18 2.81 -0.67
N LYS A 44 -7.23 2.84 -1.61
CA LYS A 44 -6.34 3.98 -1.84
C LYS A 44 -7.14 5.25 -2.13
N ARG A 45 -8.08 5.21 -3.09
CA ARG A 45 -8.88 6.40 -3.45
C ARG A 45 -9.71 6.92 -2.28
N GLU A 46 -10.34 6.04 -1.52
CA GLU A 46 -11.22 6.39 -0.41
C GLU A 46 -10.44 6.92 0.80
N THR A 47 -9.29 6.32 1.09
CA THR A 47 -8.48 6.69 2.27
C THR A 47 -7.50 7.83 2.00
N TRP A 48 -7.18 8.12 0.74
CA TRP A 48 -6.19 9.13 0.38
C TRP A 48 -6.48 10.50 1.02
N HIS A 49 -7.73 10.96 0.94
CA HIS A 49 -8.12 12.25 1.49
C HIS A 49 -7.99 12.29 3.03
N ALA A 50 -8.44 11.23 3.72
CA ALA A 50 -8.27 11.12 5.17
C ALA A 50 -6.79 11.10 5.59
N LEU A 51 -5.94 10.40 4.84
CA LEU A 51 -4.49 10.38 5.08
C LEU A 51 -3.85 11.75 4.89
N GLN A 52 -4.30 12.51 3.89
CA GLN A 52 -3.84 13.89 3.67
C GLN A 52 -4.23 14.81 4.82
N GLU A 53 -5.44 14.67 5.36
CA GLU A 53 -5.92 15.46 6.50
C GLU A 53 -5.08 15.15 7.76
N ILE A 54 -4.88 13.87 8.08
CA ILE A 54 -4.03 13.46 9.21
C ILE A 54 -2.60 13.99 9.06
N ALA A 55 -2.02 13.89 7.85
CA ALA A 55 -0.68 14.39 7.59
C ALA A 55 -0.58 15.92 7.79
N LYS A 56 -1.62 16.66 7.39
CA LYS A 56 -1.72 18.11 7.59
C LYS A 56 -1.81 18.46 9.07
N GLU A 57 -2.64 17.74 9.84
CA GLU A 57 -2.78 17.95 11.28
C GLU A 57 -1.47 17.69 12.03
N LYS A 58 -0.75 16.61 11.71
CA LYS A 58 0.57 16.33 12.29
C LYS A 58 1.56 17.46 12.02
N ARG A 59 1.64 17.94 10.77
CA ARG A 59 2.53 19.06 10.43
C ARG A 59 2.22 20.31 11.22
N LEU A 60 0.94 20.65 11.41
CA LEU A 60 0.53 21.80 12.21
C LEU A 60 0.84 21.62 13.70
N SER A 61 0.76 20.39 14.22
CA SER A 61 1.13 20.08 15.60
C SER A 61 2.63 20.17 15.85
N ASP A 62 3.46 19.87 14.85
CA ASP A 62 4.93 19.93 14.96
C ASP A 62 5.48 21.37 14.83
N GLU A 63 4.65 22.32 14.36
CA GLU A 63 4.98 23.74 14.17
C GLU A 63 4.60 24.63 15.38
N VAL A 64 3.98 24.07 16.43
CA VAL A 64 3.56 24.74 17.69
C VAL A 64 4.44 24.30 18.85
#